data_AF-A0A9P8VXK1-F1
#
_entry.id   AF-A0A9P8VXK1-F1
#
_cell.length_a   1.000
_cell.length_b   1.000
_cell.length_c   1.000
_cell.angle_alpha   90.00
_cell.angle_beta   90.00
_cell.angle_gamma   90.00
#
_symmetry.space_group_name_H-M   'P 1'
#
loop_
_entity.id
_entity.type
_entity.pdbx_description
1 polymer ?
#
loop_
_entity_poly.entity_id
_entity_poly.type
_entity_poly.pdbx_seq_one_letter_code
_entity_poly.pdbx_strand_id
1 'polypeptide(L)'
;MRSLSTRHMLYAAVSLILTWALALVYRDALVSHVRSPLRPSEIETETAPSGILIKDKVATITDTLFTPHVIPLILHYRAVLGPSWPIVFFTSQATYDEHFSPNTTSPSTSAAWHRAVADGSIETRIVTPDFNLTTRQGVNMYLASPWLWEQLAPAKHVLVFQADAILCANAHQTVDDFLGYDFIGAPLNKTRKIYNGGLSIRNRTMVLDILNGERDWFTDSNTEGTEYGGHGEDVWMSIMMRGQDAHLPSIDEALKFAKELKWHNKLPGHPAGYHKVHLLDPNSIPKIREWCPEIDLCAPGQLE
;
A
#
# COMPACT_ATOMS: atom_id res chain seq x y z
N MET A 1 -44.28 -64.50 -3.04
CA MET A 1 -43.63 -63.55 -2.12
C MET A 1 -43.27 -64.30 -0.84
N ARG A 2 -41.99 -64.62 -0.60
CA ARG A 2 -41.54 -65.30 0.62
C ARG A 2 -41.49 -64.25 1.75
N SER A 3 -42.25 -64.47 2.82
CA SER A 3 -42.20 -63.59 3.99
C SER A 3 -40.80 -63.66 4.61
N LEU A 4 -40.18 -62.50 4.78
CA LEU A 4 -38.94 -62.39 5.53
C LEU A 4 -39.28 -62.82 6.97
N SER A 5 -38.70 -63.95 7.41
CA SER A 5 -38.94 -64.47 8.76
C SER A 5 -38.61 -63.38 9.79
N THR A 6 -39.49 -63.18 10.77
CA THR A 6 -39.42 -62.16 11.82
C THR A 6 -38.05 -62.08 12.51
N ARG A 7 -37.32 -63.20 12.52
CA ARG A 7 -35.95 -63.30 13.02
C ARG A 7 -34.96 -62.47 12.19
N HIS A 8 -35.08 -62.45 10.87
CA HIS A 8 -34.21 -61.68 9.97
C HIS A 8 -34.42 -60.18 10.12
N MET A 9 -35.67 -59.72 10.34
CA MET A 9 -35.95 -58.32 10.68
C MET A 9 -35.35 -57.94 12.03
N LEU A 10 -35.40 -58.83 13.03
CA LEU A 10 -34.80 -58.59 14.33
C LEU A 10 -33.27 -58.46 14.22
N TYR A 11 -32.61 -59.35 13.46
CA TYR A 11 -31.17 -59.26 13.22
C TYR A 11 -30.77 -57.98 12.49
N ALA A 12 -31.56 -57.55 11.49
CA ALA A 12 -31.31 -56.31 10.77
C ALA A 12 -31.45 -55.08 11.69
N ALA A 13 -32.49 -55.05 12.54
CA ALA A 13 -32.71 -53.96 13.50
C ALA A 13 -31.59 -53.87 14.55
N VAL A 14 -31.19 -55.02 15.12
CA VAL A 14 -30.08 -55.09 16.08
C VAL A 14 -28.77 -54.66 15.43
N SER A 15 -28.49 -55.11 14.20
CA SER A 15 -27.30 -54.68 13.45
C SER A 15 -27.30 -53.17 13.23
N LEU A 16 -28.44 -52.57 12.87
CA LEU A 16 -28.54 -51.13 12.65
C LEU A 16 -28.28 -50.34 13.93
N ILE A 17 -28.88 -50.76 15.05
CA ILE A 17 -28.66 -50.15 16.37
C ILE A 17 -27.19 -50.27 16.77
N LEU A 18 -26.56 -51.43 16.55
CA LEU A 18 -25.15 -51.63 16.87
C LEU A 18 -24.26 -50.72 16.03
N THR A 19 -24.51 -50.62 14.72
CA THR A 19 -23.74 -49.73 13.83
C THR A 19 -23.90 -48.27 14.20
N TRP A 20 -25.10 -47.85 14.61
CA TRP A 20 -25.36 -46.48 15.02
C TRP A 20 -24.69 -46.12 16.36
N ALA A 21 -24.72 -47.05 17.32
CA ALA A 21 -24.02 -46.91 18.59
C ALA A 21 -22.49 -46.86 18.41
N LEU A 22 -21.94 -47.72 17.55
CA LEU A 22 -20.52 -47.70 17.19
C LEU A 22 -20.12 -46.38 16.49
N ALA A 23 -20.96 -45.86 15.60
CA ALA A 23 -20.71 -44.57 14.95
C ALA A 23 -20.70 -43.39 15.93
N LEU A 24 -21.58 -43.39 16.94
CA LEU A 24 -21.60 -42.37 17.99
C LEU A 24 -20.35 -42.44 18.89
N VAL A 25 -19.97 -43.63 19.34
CA VAL A 25 -18.76 -43.83 20.15
C VAL A 25 -17.51 -43.42 19.36
N TYR A 26 -17.45 -43.77 18.06
CA TYR A 26 -16.34 -43.38 17.20
C TYR A 26 -16.32 -41.87 16.97
N ARG A 27 -17.48 -41.20 16.84
CA ARG A 27 -17.56 -39.74 16.72
C ARG A 27 -17.02 -39.05 17.97
N ASP A 28 -17.42 -39.49 19.16
CA ASP A 28 -16.94 -38.89 20.42
C ASP A 28 -15.45 -39.17 20.67
N ALA A 29 -14.97 -40.37 20.31
CA ALA A 29 -13.55 -40.70 20.34
C ALA A 29 -12.75 -39.83 19.36
N LEU A 30 -13.26 -39.61 18.15
CA LEU A 30 -12.59 -38.79 17.13
C LEU A 30 -12.61 -37.30 17.52
N VAL A 31 -13.72 -36.80 18.06
CA VAL A 31 -13.82 -35.41 18.56
C VAL A 31 -12.91 -35.18 19.77
N SER A 32 -12.79 -36.14 20.69
CA SER A 32 -11.87 -36.04 21.83
C SER A 32 -10.40 -36.18 21.42
N HIS A 33 -10.10 -37.01 20.41
CA HIS A 33 -8.75 -37.15 19.87
C HIS A 33 -8.33 -35.93 19.03
N VAL A 34 -9.26 -35.26 18.35
CA VAL A 34 -9.02 -33.99 17.64
C VAL A 34 -8.96 -32.79 18.59
N ARG A 35 -9.58 -32.85 19.78
CA ARG A 35 -9.44 -31.82 20.83
C ARG A 35 -8.14 -31.94 21.63
N SER A 36 -7.59 -33.14 21.79
CA SER A 36 -6.36 -33.36 22.57
C SER A 36 -5.08 -32.66 22.07
N PRO A 37 -4.87 -32.34 20.77
CA PRO A 37 -3.69 -31.58 20.33
C PRO A 37 -3.91 -30.06 20.42
N LEU A 38 -5.10 -29.58 20.79
CA LEU A 38 -5.42 -28.16 20.95
C LEU A 38 -5.49 -27.76 22.43
N ARG A 39 -4.57 -28.27 23.26
CA ARG A 39 -4.26 -27.65 24.53
C ARG A 39 -3.16 -26.62 24.25
N PRO A 40 -3.45 -25.31 24.27
CA PRO A 40 -2.40 -24.32 24.20
C PRO A 40 -1.50 -24.58 25.40
N SER A 41 -0.21 -24.85 25.16
CA SER A 41 0.78 -24.59 26.20
C SER A 41 0.61 -23.13 26.59
N GLU A 42 0.58 -22.85 27.88
CA GLU A 42 0.73 -21.50 28.43
C GLU A 42 2.11 -21.00 27.99
N ILE A 43 2.18 -20.50 26.76
CA ILE A 43 3.23 -19.66 26.26
C ILE A 43 2.89 -18.31 26.89
N GLU A 44 3.76 -17.87 27.79
CA GLU A 44 3.82 -16.49 28.25
C GLU A 44 3.56 -15.59 27.04
N THR A 45 2.43 -14.89 27.07
CA THR A 45 2.10 -13.86 26.09
C THR A 45 3.14 -12.75 26.22
N GLU A 46 4.30 -12.93 25.59
CA GLU A 46 4.96 -11.83 24.91
C GLU A 46 3.92 -11.33 23.93
N THR A 47 3.30 -10.21 24.28
CA THR A 47 2.52 -9.40 23.35
C THR A 47 3.43 -9.14 22.16
N ALA A 48 3.22 -9.89 21.08
CA ALA A 48 3.85 -9.58 19.80
C ALA A 48 3.62 -8.09 19.55
N PRO A 49 4.67 -7.31 19.23
CA PRO A 49 4.52 -5.87 19.08
C PRO A 49 3.38 -5.62 18.10
N SER A 50 2.34 -4.92 18.56
CA SER A 50 1.23 -4.50 17.72
C SER A 50 1.77 -3.46 16.74
N GLY A 51 1.97 -3.83 15.48
CA GLY A 51 2.46 -2.93 14.43
C GLY A 51 3.24 -3.65 13.35
N ILE A 52 3.52 -2.98 12.24
CA ILE A 52 4.39 -3.54 11.20
C ILE A 52 5.85 -3.53 11.65
N LEU A 53 6.62 -4.52 11.21
CA LEU A 53 8.09 -4.51 11.38
C LEU A 53 8.73 -3.76 10.22
N ILE A 54 9.07 -2.48 10.45
CA ILE A 54 9.85 -1.69 9.50
C ILE A 54 11.34 -2.06 9.63
N LYS A 55 11.98 -2.44 8.52
CA LYS A 55 13.42 -2.70 8.41
C LYS A 55 14.09 -1.63 7.55
N ASP A 56 14.69 -2.00 6.41
CA ASP A 56 15.34 -1.07 5.49
C ASP A 56 14.38 -0.42 4.48
N LYS A 57 13.18 -0.99 4.29
CA LYS A 57 12.22 -0.56 3.25
C LYS A 57 10.80 -0.50 3.80
N VAL A 58 10.03 0.48 3.36
CA VAL A 58 8.60 0.64 3.70
C VAL A 58 7.88 1.38 2.57
N ALA A 59 6.64 1.00 2.30
CA ALA A 59 5.77 1.77 1.41
C ALA A 59 4.77 2.57 2.24
N THR A 60 4.38 3.74 1.75
CA THR A 60 3.44 4.62 2.45
C THR A 60 2.46 5.26 1.48
N ILE A 61 1.22 5.36 1.93
CA ILE A 61 0.15 6.12 1.30
C ILE A 61 -0.55 6.92 2.38
N THR A 62 -0.95 8.14 2.02
CA THR A 62 -1.73 9.01 2.90
C THR A 62 -2.97 9.46 2.16
N ASP A 63 -4.14 9.18 2.74
CA ASP A 63 -5.41 9.64 2.22
C ASP A 63 -6.39 9.87 3.36
N THR A 64 -6.96 11.07 3.45
CA THR A 64 -7.98 11.45 4.44
C THR A 64 -9.36 11.63 3.82
N LEU A 65 -9.51 11.23 2.56
CA LEU A 65 -10.80 11.20 1.87
C LEU A 65 -11.24 9.75 1.70
N PHE A 66 -12.46 9.44 2.14
CA PHE A 66 -13.02 8.14 1.87
C PHE A 66 -13.24 7.95 0.37
N THR A 67 -12.67 6.89 -0.19
CA THR A 67 -12.98 6.42 -1.55
C THR A 67 -13.06 4.90 -1.58
N PRO A 68 -13.96 4.31 -2.39
CA PRO A 68 -14.08 2.85 -2.45
C PRO A 68 -12.85 2.16 -3.07
N HIS A 69 -11.95 2.92 -3.70
CA HIS A 69 -10.79 2.40 -4.42
C HIS A 69 -9.53 2.28 -3.56
N VAL A 70 -9.39 3.04 -2.47
CA VAL A 70 -8.14 3.09 -1.69
C VAL A 70 -7.78 1.73 -1.08
N ILE A 71 -8.75 0.98 -0.55
CA ILE A 71 -8.50 -0.33 0.05
C ILE A 71 -8.08 -1.36 -1.01
N PRO A 72 -8.80 -1.55 -2.14
CA PRO A 72 -8.32 -2.35 -3.26
C PRO A 72 -6.94 -1.94 -3.77
N LEU A 73 -6.67 -0.64 -3.89
CA LEU A 73 -5.39 -0.11 -4.36
C LEU A 73 -4.25 -0.54 -3.44
N ILE A 74 -4.38 -0.34 -2.13
CA ILE A 74 -3.34 -0.73 -1.16
C ILE A 74 -3.11 -2.25 -1.17
N LEU A 75 -4.19 -3.04 -1.26
CA LEU A 75 -4.07 -4.51 -1.35
C LEU A 75 -3.36 -4.95 -2.63
N HIS A 76 -3.55 -4.23 -3.74
CA HIS A 76 -2.79 -4.43 -4.97
C HIS A 76 -1.30 -4.12 -4.78
N TYR A 77 -0.96 -2.96 -4.20
CA TYR A 77 0.44 -2.62 -3.90
C TYR A 77 1.10 -3.68 -3.01
N ARG A 78 0.40 -4.17 -1.97
CA ARG A 78 0.88 -5.26 -1.12
C ARG A 78 1.21 -6.52 -1.94
N ALA A 79 0.37 -6.86 -2.92
CA ALA A 79 0.58 -8.04 -3.76
C ALA A 79 1.78 -7.87 -4.71
N VAL A 80 1.93 -6.68 -5.32
CA VAL A 80 3.01 -6.39 -6.27
C VAL A 80 4.37 -6.25 -5.58
N LEU A 81 4.41 -5.60 -4.41
CA LEU A 81 5.66 -5.35 -3.69
C LEU A 81 6.16 -6.59 -2.93
N GLY A 82 5.25 -7.45 -2.48
CA GLY A 82 5.58 -8.64 -1.70
C GLY A 82 5.97 -8.35 -0.24
N PRO A 83 6.33 -9.39 0.53
CA PRO A 83 6.45 -9.32 1.99
C PRO A 83 7.63 -8.50 2.51
N SER A 84 8.59 -8.11 1.66
CA SER A 84 9.71 -7.26 2.06
C SER A 84 9.38 -5.77 2.15
N TRP A 85 8.16 -5.38 1.75
CA TRP A 85 7.67 -4.01 1.72
C TRP A 85 6.39 -3.90 2.55
N PRO A 86 6.49 -3.72 3.87
CA PRO A 86 5.32 -3.43 4.67
C PRO A 86 4.75 -2.05 4.27
N ILE A 87 3.44 -1.89 4.40
CA ILE A 87 2.73 -0.66 4.01
C ILE A 87 2.19 0.05 5.24
N VAL A 88 2.51 1.33 5.38
CA VAL A 88 1.84 2.21 6.34
C VAL A 88 0.77 3.02 5.61
N PHE A 89 -0.49 2.84 5.98
CA PHE A 89 -1.59 3.67 5.53
C PHE A 89 -1.87 4.76 6.56
N PHE A 90 -1.60 6.00 6.19
CA PHE A 90 -1.94 7.17 6.99
C PHE A 90 -3.32 7.70 6.60
N THR A 91 -4.21 7.88 7.58
CA THR A 91 -5.56 8.39 7.33
C THR A 91 -6.11 9.19 8.50
N SER A 92 -7.29 9.79 8.34
CA SER A 92 -7.99 10.47 9.44
C SER A 92 -8.82 9.47 10.25
N GLN A 93 -9.15 9.78 11.51
CA GLN A 93 -10.04 8.94 12.31
C GLN A 93 -11.40 8.74 11.63
N ALA A 94 -11.96 9.80 11.03
CA ALA A 94 -13.24 9.72 10.34
C ALA A 94 -13.19 8.76 9.14
N THR A 95 -12.15 8.86 8.31
CA THR A 95 -11.95 7.99 7.15
C THR A 95 -11.65 6.54 7.55
N TYR A 96 -10.88 6.35 8.64
CA TYR A 96 -10.66 5.04 9.24
C TYR A 96 -11.98 4.39 9.63
N ASP A 97 -12.83 5.12 10.37
CA ASP A 97 -14.12 4.62 10.82
C ASP A 97 -15.04 4.29 9.64
N GLU A 98 -15.01 5.09 8.58
CA GLU A 98 -15.81 4.82 7.38
C GLU A 98 -15.37 3.55 6.64
N HIS A 99 -14.07 3.24 6.63
CA HIS A 99 -13.55 2.01 6.01
C HIS A 99 -13.67 0.75 6.89
N PHE A 100 -13.52 0.90 8.21
CA PHE A 100 -13.23 -0.24 9.09
C PHE A 100 -14.16 -0.36 10.29
N SER A 101 -14.96 0.65 10.62
CA SER A 101 -15.92 0.56 11.71
C SER A 101 -17.27 0.07 11.17
N PRO A 102 -17.80 -1.07 11.65
CA PRO A 102 -19.12 -1.55 11.22
C PRO A 102 -20.18 -0.52 11.60
N ASN A 103 -20.88 0.02 10.60
CA ASN A 103 -22.02 0.91 10.81
C ASN A 103 -23.27 0.33 10.13
N THR A 104 -24.42 0.97 10.29
CA THR A 104 -25.70 0.49 9.75
C THR A 104 -25.72 0.39 8.23
N THR A 105 -24.80 1.07 7.52
CA THR A 105 -24.70 1.08 6.05
C THR A 105 -23.58 0.20 5.50
N SER A 106 -22.59 -0.20 6.30
CA SER A 106 -21.48 -1.09 5.92
C SER A 106 -21.22 -2.12 7.04
N PRO A 107 -21.96 -3.25 7.06
CA PRO A 107 -21.89 -4.22 8.14
C PRO A 107 -20.67 -5.16 8.06
N SER A 108 -19.89 -5.12 6.98
CA SER A 108 -18.74 -6.00 6.78
C SER A 108 -17.51 -5.20 6.36
N THR A 109 -16.43 -5.36 7.12
CA THR A 109 -15.11 -4.86 6.76
C THR A 109 -14.43 -5.79 5.74
N SER A 110 -13.38 -5.31 5.08
CA SER A 110 -12.62 -6.12 4.11
C SER A 110 -11.85 -7.25 4.81
N ALA A 111 -12.25 -8.50 4.57
CA ALA A 111 -11.54 -9.66 5.11
C ALA A 111 -10.09 -9.76 4.60
N ALA A 112 -9.82 -9.27 3.38
CA ALA A 112 -8.47 -9.21 2.84
C ALA A 112 -7.60 -8.19 3.58
N TRP A 113 -8.17 -7.04 3.93
CA TRP A 113 -7.51 -6.05 4.78
C TRP A 113 -7.16 -6.62 6.15
N HIS A 114 -8.13 -7.26 6.80
CA HIS A 114 -7.92 -7.85 8.13
C HIS A 114 -6.79 -8.88 8.13
N ARG A 115 -6.67 -9.71 7.09
CA ARG A 115 -5.55 -10.65 6.95
C ARG A 115 -4.21 -9.93 6.80
N ALA A 116 -4.17 -8.85 6.01
CA ALA A 116 -2.97 -8.07 5.80
C ALA A 116 -2.52 -7.29 7.05
N VAL A 117 -3.45 -6.87 7.90
CA VAL A 117 -3.12 -6.31 9.21
C VAL A 117 -2.64 -7.40 10.16
N ALA A 118 -3.33 -8.54 10.20
CA ALA A 118 -3.00 -9.65 11.11
C ALA A 118 -1.65 -10.31 10.81
N ASP A 119 -1.20 -10.33 9.55
CA ASP A 119 0.11 -10.83 9.16
C ASP A 119 1.23 -9.78 9.21
N GLY A 120 0.91 -8.55 9.64
CA GLY A 120 1.88 -7.46 9.81
C GLY A 120 2.42 -6.89 8.50
N SER A 121 1.72 -7.08 7.38
CA SER A 121 2.08 -6.47 6.10
C SER A 121 1.51 -5.07 5.89
N ILE A 122 0.43 -4.73 6.60
CA ILE A 122 -0.18 -3.39 6.57
C ILE A 122 -0.42 -2.91 8.00
N GLU A 123 -0.13 -1.64 8.25
CA GLU A 123 -0.52 -0.92 9.45
C GLU A 123 -1.26 0.35 9.07
N THR A 124 -2.35 0.67 9.76
CA THR A 124 -3.01 1.97 9.64
C THR A 124 -2.58 2.89 10.78
N ARG A 125 -2.21 4.13 10.45
CA ARG A 125 -1.86 5.17 11.43
C ARG A 125 -2.74 6.40 11.23
N ILE A 126 -3.10 7.05 12.33
CA ILE A 126 -3.90 8.27 12.29
C ILE A 126 -2.99 9.48 12.12
N VAL A 127 -3.27 10.30 11.11
CA VAL A 127 -2.58 11.57 10.88
C VAL A 127 -3.02 12.58 11.94
N THR A 128 -2.08 13.39 12.45
CA THR A 128 -2.43 14.51 13.35
C THR A 128 -3.39 15.49 12.67
N PRO A 129 -4.38 16.06 13.40
CA PRO A 129 -5.29 17.06 12.85
C PRO A 129 -4.59 18.35 12.37
N ASP A 130 -3.30 18.55 12.70
CA ASP A 130 -2.53 19.71 12.26
C ASP A 130 -2.30 19.73 10.73
N PHE A 131 -2.38 18.59 10.06
CA PHE A 131 -2.21 18.49 8.61
C PHE A 131 -3.54 18.61 7.86
N ASN A 132 -3.73 19.70 7.12
CA ASN A 132 -4.87 19.84 6.23
C ASN A 132 -4.63 19.16 4.87
N LEU A 133 -4.90 17.86 4.81
CA LEU A 133 -4.73 17.05 3.60
C LEU A 133 -5.86 17.19 2.56
N THR A 134 -6.73 18.20 2.71
CA THR A 134 -7.80 18.52 1.74
C THR A 134 -7.40 19.63 0.76
N THR A 135 -6.15 20.08 0.80
CA THR A 135 -5.63 21.12 -0.09
C THR A 135 -4.27 20.73 -0.63
N ARG A 136 -3.95 21.16 -1.85
CA ARG A 136 -2.64 20.98 -2.46
C ARG A 136 -1.52 21.53 -1.55
N GLN A 137 -1.69 22.73 -1.01
CA GLN A 137 -0.70 23.31 -0.09
C GLN A 137 -0.49 22.43 1.14
N GLY A 138 -1.55 21.96 1.78
CA GLY A 138 -1.42 21.14 2.98
C GLY A 138 -0.80 19.75 2.72
N VAL A 139 -1.03 19.15 1.55
CA VAL A 139 -0.29 17.94 1.13
C VAL A 139 1.20 18.23 0.98
N ASN A 140 1.58 19.36 0.39
CA ASN A 140 3.00 19.74 0.27
C ASN A 140 3.63 20.01 1.65
N MET A 141 2.92 20.70 2.55
CA MET A 141 3.39 20.91 3.93
C MET A 141 3.56 19.60 4.69
N TYR A 142 2.65 18.63 4.47
CA TYR A 142 2.74 17.30 5.05
C TYR A 142 3.95 16.51 4.56
N LEU A 143 4.18 16.47 3.25
CA LEU A 143 5.35 15.81 2.67
C LEU A 143 6.67 16.51 3.05
N ALA A 144 6.63 17.83 3.25
CA ALA A 144 7.75 18.64 3.75
C ALA A 144 7.86 18.66 5.28
N SER A 145 7.14 17.79 6.00
CA SER A 145 7.24 17.71 7.46
C SER A 145 8.13 16.54 7.89
N PRO A 146 9.10 16.74 8.80
CA PRO A 146 9.87 15.65 9.40
C PRO A 146 8.99 14.58 10.04
N TRP A 147 7.81 14.96 10.55
CA TRP A 147 6.88 14.06 11.25
C TRP A 147 6.58 12.79 10.46
N LEU A 148 6.23 12.92 9.17
CA LEU A 148 5.93 11.77 8.30
C LEU A 148 7.12 10.81 8.23
N TRP A 149 8.31 11.36 7.96
CA TRP A 149 9.52 10.57 7.73
C TRP A 149 10.02 9.92 9.02
N GLU A 150 9.81 10.55 10.17
CA GLU A 150 10.11 9.97 11.48
C GLU A 150 9.22 8.77 11.80
N GLN A 151 7.93 8.80 11.42
CA GLN A 151 7.04 7.65 11.59
C GLN A 151 7.54 6.41 10.83
N LEU A 152 8.31 6.61 9.75
CA LEU A 152 8.76 5.55 8.86
C LEU A 152 10.13 4.98 9.25
N ALA A 153 10.67 5.35 10.41
CA ALA A 153 11.89 4.76 10.92
C ALA A 153 11.73 3.25 11.21
N PRO A 154 12.80 2.43 11.05
CA PRO A 154 14.14 2.77 10.59
C PRO A 154 14.36 2.67 9.06
N ALA A 155 13.32 2.68 8.22
CA ALA A 155 13.44 2.45 6.76
C ALA A 155 14.40 3.40 6.04
N LYS A 156 15.39 2.89 5.32
CA LYS A 156 16.25 3.72 4.48
C LYS A 156 15.54 4.16 3.21
N HIS A 157 14.74 3.26 2.63
CA HIS A 157 14.00 3.50 1.39
C HIS A 157 12.51 3.56 1.67
N VAL A 158 11.89 4.67 1.27
CA VAL A 158 10.44 4.87 1.39
C VAL A 158 9.85 4.94 -0.01
N LEU A 159 8.94 4.03 -0.33
CA LEU A 159 8.08 4.14 -1.51
C LEU A 159 6.84 4.95 -1.13
N VAL A 160 6.71 6.16 -1.67
CA VAL A 160 5.49 6.96 -1.57
C VAL A 160 4.60 6.68 -2.78
N PHE A 161 3.32 6.41 -2.54
CA PHE A 161 2.32 6.33 -3.60
C PHE A 161 1.02 7.03 -3.18
N GLN A 162 0.44 7.78 -4.12
CA GLN A 162 -0.85 8.47 -3.96
C GLN A 162 -2.00 7.66 -4.57
N ALA A 163 -3.24 8.02 -4.24
CA ALA A 163 -4.44 7.31 -4.73
C ALA A 163 -4.61 7.35 -6.27
N ASP A 164 -3.90 8.26 -6.93
CA ASP A 164 -3.82 8.43 -8.39
C ASP A 164 -2.53 7.85 -9.01
N ALA A 165 -1.83 6.99 -8.27
CA ALA A 165 -0.68 6.21 -8.73
C ALA A 165 -0.92 4.70 -8.71
N ILE A 166 -0.32 3.99 -9.66
CA ILE A 166 -0.37 2.53 -9.75
C ILE A 166 1.01 1.93 -10.02
N LEU A 167 1.31 0.77 -9.43
CA LEU A 167 2.35 -0.13 -9.91
C LEU A 167 1.74 -1.23 -10.79
N CYS A 168 2.37 -1.54 -11.90
CA CYS A 168 1.86 -2.54 -12.84
C CYS A 168 2.41 -3.92 -12.47
N ALA A 169 1.55 -4.91 -12.18
CA ALA A 169 2.03 -6.24 -11.79
C ALA A 169 2.77 -6.97 -12.91
N ASN A 170 2.54 -6.55 -14.16
CA ASN A 170 3.21 -7.07 -15.34
C ASN A 170 4.62 -6.46 -15.57
N ALA A 171 5.02 -5.44 -14.78
CA ALA A 171 6.31 -4.76 -14.93
C ALA A 171 7.49 -5.75 -14.98
N HIS A 172 8.40 -5.56 -15.93
CA HIS A 172 9.63 -6.37 -16.03
C HIS A 172 10.68 -5.99 -14.98
N GLN A 173 10.50 -4.85 -14.32
CA GLN A 173 11.34 -4.35 -13.24
C GLN A 173 10.50 -4.20 -11.98
N THR A 174 11.13 -4.40 -10.84
CA THR A 174 10.55 -4.25 -9.52
C THR A 174 10.97 -2.92 -8.91
N VAL A 175 10.30 -2.49 -7.83
CA VAL A 175 10.70 -1.31 -7.06
C VAL A 175 12.13 -1.45 -6.51
N ASP A 176 12.57 -2.68 -6.22
CA ASP A 176 13.91 -2.96 -5.69
C ASP A 176 15.03 -2.60 -6.69
N ASP A 177 14.75 -2.65 -7.99
CA ASP A 177 15.73 -2.31 -9.04
C ASP A 177 16.10 -0.81 -9.05
N PHE A 178 15.34 0.02 -8.33
CA PHE A 178 15.51 1.47 -8.30
C PHE A 178 15.99 2.00 -6.94
N LEU A 179 16.25 1.13 -5.96
CA LEU A 179 16.69 1.53 -4.60
C LEU A 179 18.07 2.19 -4.55
N GLY A 180 18.83 2.12 -5.64
CA GLY A 180 20.12 2.80 -5.76
C GLY A 180 20.00 4.32 -5.82
N TYR A 181 18.82 4.88 -6.04
CA TYR A 181 18.59 6.32 -6.15
C TYR A 181 18.05 6.91 -4.85
N ASP A 182 18.50 8.13 -4.52
CA ASP A 182 18.02 8.86 -3.34
C ASP A 182 16.64 9.47 -3.55
N PHE A 183 16.29 9.80 -4.79
CA PHE A 183 14.94 10.16 -5.20
C PHE A 183 14.72 9.82 -6.66
N ILE A 184 13.68 9.04 -6.91
CA ILE A 184 13.19 8.70 -8.24
C ILE A 184 11.67 8.77 -8.26
N GLY A 185 11.13 9.34 -9.33
CA GLY A 185 9.70 9.47 -9.62
C GLY A 185 9.52 9.78 -11.11
N ALA A 186 8.29 10.04 -11.55
CA ALA A 186 8.05 10.41 -12.95
C ALA A 186 8.77 11.74 -13.27
N PRO A 187 9.58 11.83 -14.34
CA PRO A 187 10.34 13.05 -14.61
C PRO A 187 9.43 14.20 -15.06
N LEU A 188 9.51 15.34 -14.40
CA LEU A 188 8.72 16.53 -14.73
C LEU A 188 9.41 17.43 -15.78
N ASN A 189 10.66 17.12 -16.11
CA ASN A 189 11.46 17.87 -17.07
C ASN A 189 12.25 16.92 -17.98
N LYS A 190 12.52 17.34 -19.22
CA LYS A 190 13.23 16.52 -20.22
C LYS A 190 14.75 16.46 -20.03
N THR A 191 15.31 17.39 -19.28
CA THR A 191 16.77 17.51 -19.10
C THR A 191 17.17 17.69 -17.64
N ARG A 192 16.35 18.39 -16.86
CA ARG A 192 16.61 18.62 -15.45
C ARG A 192 16.12 17.44 -14.63
N LYS A 193 16.93 17.01 -13.65
CA LYS A 193 16.58 15.99 -12.67
C LYS A 193 15.56 16.55 -11.68
N ILE A 194 14.30 16.54 -12.09
CA ILE A 194 13.12 16.99 -11.32
C ILE A 194 12.06 15.92 -11.49
N TYR A 195 11.56 15.40 -10.37
CA TYR A 195 10.67 14.25 -10.35
C TYR A 195 9.39 14.55 -9.58
N ASN A 196 8.30 13.88 -9.98
CA ASN A 196 7.05 13.92 -9.27
C ASN A 196 7.12 13.06 -8.00
N GLY A 197 6.53 13.55 -6.91
CA GLY A 197 6.51 12.86 -5.61
C GLY A 197 5.42 11.80 -5.44
N GLY A 198 4.39 11.77 -6.28
CA GLY A 198 3.17 10.99 -6.04
C GLY A 198 3.26 9.50 -6.35
N LEU A 199 4.26 9.08 -7.13
CA LEU A 199 4.79 7.72 -7.15
C LEU A 199 6.31 7.87 -7.12
N SER A 200 6.93 7.63 -5.97
CA SER A 200 8.36 7.87 -5.80
C SER A 200 9.04 6.98 -4.78
N ILE A 201 10.32 6.70 -4.98
CA ILE A 201 11.19 6.16 -3.93
C ILE A 201 12.03 7.33 -3.41
N ARG A 202 12.15 7.44 -2.09
CA ARG A 202 12.95 8.48 -1.42
C ARG A 202 13.85 7.88 -0.33
N ASN A 203 15.08 8.37 -0.23
CA ASN A 203 16.00 8.09 0.86
C ASN A 203 15.54 8.86 2.11
N ARG A 204 15.04 8.13 3.12
CA ARG A 204 14.45 8.73 4.34
C ARG A 204 15.45 9.62 5.08
N THR A 205 16.70 9.18 5.19
CA THR A 205 17.74 9.92 5.92
C THR A 205 18.05 11.22 5.21
N MET A 206 18.28 11.20 3.90
CA MET A 206 18.55 12.41 3.15
C MET A 206 17.37 13.39 3.15
N VAL A 207 16.13 12.89 3.06
CA VAL A 207 14.94 13.73 3.21
C VAL A 207 14.94 14.41 4.58
N LEU A 208 15.17 13.66 5.66
CA LEU A 208 15.25 14.23 7.02
C LEU A 208 16.40 15.24 7.17
N ASP A 209 17.56 14.98 6.58
CA ASP A 209 18.70 15.92 6.61
C ASP A 209 18.36 17.24 5.92
N ILE A 210 17.63 17.19 4.79
CA ILE A 210 17.12 18.37 4.09
C ILE A 210 16.09 19.11 4.94
N LEU A 211 15.08 18.40 5.47
CA LEU A 211 13.97 19.00 6.22
C LEU A 211 14.39 19.57 7.58
N ASN A 212 15.43 19.03 8.20
CA ASN A 212 16.01 19.54 9.44
C ASN A 212 17.09 20.61 9.21
N GLY A 213 17.39 20.92 7.94
CA GLY A 213 18.35 21.95 7.56
C GLY A 213 17.77 23.37 7.66
N GLU A 214 18.50 24.33 7.07
CA GLU A 214 18.11 25.75 7.06
C GLU A 214 17.00 26.09 6.05
N ARG A 215 16.62 25.13 5.20
CA ARG A 215 15.71 25.34 4.07
C ARG A 215 14.32 24.85 4.45
N ASP A 216 13.31 25.68 4.16
CA ASP A 216 11.91 25.39 4.41
C ASP A 216 11.13 25.50 3.11
N TRP A 217 10.38 24.45 2.75
CA TRP A 217 9.61 24.42 1.51
C TRP A 217 8.62 25.59 1.41
N PHE A 218 7.93 25.94 2.51
CA PHE A 218 6.92 27.00 2.46
C PHE A 218 7.55 28.36 2.15
N THR A 219 8.64 28.72 2.82
CA THR A 219 9.37 29.95 2.58
C THR A 219 9.99 29.98 1.18
N ASP A 220 10.63 28.88 0.79
CA ASP A 220 11.29 28.75 -0.51
C ASP A 220 10.28 28.84 -1.67
N SER A 221 9.19 28.08 -1.61
CA SER A 221 8.16 28.07 -2.66
C SER A 221 7.49 29.44 -2.87
N ASN A 222 7.51 30.32 -1.87
CA ASN A 222 7.04 31.71 -1.99
C ASN A 222 8.12 32.70 -2.46
N THR A 223 9.35 32.26 -2.71
CA THR A 223 10.44 33.13 -3.16
C THR A 223 10.46 33.24 -4.69
N GLU A 224 10.05 34.41 -5.21
CA GLU A 224 10.03 34.69 -6.64
C GLU A 224 11.42 34.67 -7.29
N GLY A 225 11.47 34.31 -8.58
CA GLY A 225 12.71 34.31 -9.37
C GLY A 225 13.67 33.15 -9.08
N THR A 226 13.31 32.24 -8.18
CA THR A 226 14.06 31.03 -7.86
C THR A 226 13.58 29.84 -8.70
N GLU A 227 14.38 28.77 -8.76
CA GLU A 227 13.97 27.54 -9.47
C GLU A 227 12.79 26.81 -8.82
N TYR A 228 12.63 26.94 -7.50
CA TYR A 228 11.59 26.28 -6.71
C TYR A 228 10.36 27.16 -6.47
N GLY A 229 10.42 28.45 -6.81
CA GLY A 229 9.31 29.39 -6.63
C GLY A 229 8.05 28.93 -7.35
N GLY A 230 6.93 28.86 -6.61
CA GLY A 230 5.62 28.43 -7.10
C GLY A 230 5.46 26.91 -7.29
N HIS A 231 6.47 26.10 -6.98
CA HIS A 231 6.44 24.66 -7.18
C HIS A 231 6.11 23.85 -5.92
N GLY A 232 5.67 22.60 -6.12
CA GLY A 232 5.38 21.66 -5.05
C GLY A 232 6.64 21.18 -4.32
N GLU A 233 6.41 20.46 -3.22
CA GLU A 233 7.42 19.85 -2.37
C GLU A 233 8.34 18.93 -3.17
N ASP A 234 7.81 18.18 -4.12
CA ASP A 234 8.55 17.22 -4.93
C ASP A 234 9.59 17.88 -5.85
N VAL A 235 9.21 18.99 -6.49
CA VAL A 235 10.13 19.82 -7.28
C VAL A 235 11.18 20.45 -6.37
N TRP A 236 10.77 21.01 -5.23
CA TRP A 236 11.68 21.60 -4.26
C TRP A 236 12.68 20.56 -3.72
N MET A 237 12.21 19.38 -3.34
CA MET A 237 13.02 18.26 -2.85
C MET A 237 14.01 17.79 -3.90
N SER A 238 13.59 17.69 -5.16
CA SER A 238 14.49 17.38 -6.29
C SER A 238 15.64 18.39 -6.39
N ILE A 239 15.35 19.68 -6.19
CA ILE A 239 16.35 20.76 -6.26
C ILE A 239 17.29 20.71 -5.05
N MET A 240 16.76 20.48 -3.84
CA MET A 240 17.57 20.35 -2.62
C MET A 240 18.52 19.16 -2.71
N MET A 241 18.02 18.00 -3.10
CA MET A 241 18.84 16.79 -3.28
C MET A 241 19.93 16.97 -4.34
N ARG A 242 19.61 17.63 -5.45
CA ARG A 242 20.61 17.97 -6.48
C ARG A 242 21.70 18.90 -5.94
N GLY A 243 21.38 19.76 -4.97
CA GLY A 243 22.36 20.61 -4.28
C GLY A 243 23.22 19.89 -3.25
N GLN A 244 22.85 18.68 -2.82
CA GLN A 244 23.55 17.86 -1.82
C GLN A 244 24.23 16.61 -2.42
N ASP A 245 24.54 16.64 -3.72
CA ASP A 245 25.19 15.52 -4.45
C ASP A 245 24.45 14.17 -4.34
N ALA A 246 23.12 14.22 -4.25
CA ALA A 246 22.28 13.02 -4.22
C ALA A 246 22.42 12.19 -5.50
N HIS A 247 22.35 10.86 -5.36
CA HIS A 247 22.32 9.96 -6.50
C HIS A 247 20.93 9.99 -7.15
N LEU A 248 20.78 10.90 -8.10
CA LEU A 248 19.55 11.08 -8.87
C LEU A 248 19.66 10.41 -10.26
N PRO A 249 18.60 9.74 -10.74
CA PRO A 249 18.63 8.99 -12.01
C PRO A 249 18.76 9.89 -13.24
N SER A 250 19.07 9.29 -14.39
CA SER A 250 18.83 9.96 -15.67
C SER A 250 17.31 10.05 -15.94
N ILE A 251 16.91 10.86 -16.92
CA ILE A 251 15.50 10.92 -17.33
C ILE A 251 15.04 9.57 -17.89
N ASP A 252 15.91 8.87 -18.63
CA ASP A 252 15.58 7.56 -19.20
C ASP A 252 15.39 6.50 -18.11
N GLU A 253 16.21 6.49 -17.06
CA GLU A 253 16.01 5.59 -15.92
C GLU A 253 14.74 5.93 -15.14
N ALA A 254 14.45 7.22 -14.94
CA ALA A 254 13.21 7.66 -14.29
C ALA A 254 11.95 7.24 -15.07
N LEU A 255 12.00 7.25 -16.41
CA LEU A 255 10.89 6.80 -17.27
C LEU A 255 10.66 5.29 -17.23
N LYS A 256 11.65 4.49 -16.80
CA LYS A 256 11.45 3.06 -16.53
C LYS A 256 10.76 2.84 -15.19
N PHE A 257 10.94 3.74 -14.22
CA PHE A 257 10.24 3.67 -12.95
C PHE A 257 8.78 4.14 -13.09
N ALA A 258 8.54 5.37 -13.53
CA ALA A 258 7.20 5.94 -13.59
C ALA A 258 6.96 6.85 -14.81
N LYS A 259 5.75 6.74 -15.40
CA LYS A 259 5.25 7.66 -16.44
C LYS A 259 4.02 8.43 -15.95
N GLU A 260 3.81 9.63 -16.51
CA GLU A 260 2.81 10.60 -16.04
C GLU A 260 2.36 11.53 -17.16
N LEU A 261 3.32 12.25 -17.78
CA LEU A 261 3.03 13.26 -18.78
C LEU A 261 2.77 12.65 -20.16
N LYS A 262 2.00 13.35 -21.01
CA LYS A 262 1.70 12.95 -22.39
C LYS A 262 2.93 12.56 -23.21
N TRP A 263 4.06 13.23 -22.99
CA TRP A 263 5.28 12.93 -23.73
C TRP A 263 5.97 11.64 -23.26
N HIS A 264 5.74 11.20 -22.01
CA HIS A 264 6.23 9.92 -21.49
C HIS A 264 5.60 8.75 -22.25
N ASN A 265 4.28 8.82 -22.48
CA ASN A 265 3.50 7.75 -23.10
C ASN A 265 3.72 7.65 -24.63
N LYS A 266 4.33 8.67 -25.24
CA LYS A 266 4.81 8.63 -26.62
C LYS A 266 6.14 7.88 -26.76
N LEU A 267 6.90 7.77 -25.69
CA LEU A 267 8.16 7.04 -25.68
C LEU A 267 7.92 5.54 -25.49
N PRO A 268 8.74 4.69 -26.12
CA PRO A 268 8.61 3.24 -25.97
C PRO A 268 8.88 2.78 -24.53
N GLY A 269 8.60 1.50 -24.27
CA GLY A 269 8.83 0.87 -22.98
C GLY A 269 7.66 1.03 -22.01
N HIS A 270 7.55 0.04 -21.12
CA HIS A 270 6.56 0.01 -20.07
C HIS A 270 7.24 0.31 -18.72
N PRO A 271 6.76 1.29 -17.96
CA PRO A 271 7.32 1.61 -16.66
C PRO A 271 6.91 0.58 -15.59
N ALA A 272 7.55 0.63 -14.43
CA ALA A 272 7.10 -0.06 -13.23
C ALA A 272 5.73 0.46 -12.75
N GLY A 273 5.42 1.74 -13.00
CA GLY A 273 4.13 2.31 -12.64
C GLY A 273 3.75 3.60 -13.39
N TYR A 274 2.56 4.10 -13.06
CA TYR A 274 2.02 5.34 -13.60
C TYR A 274 1.50 6.22 -12.48
N HIS A 275 1.55 7.54 -12.69
CA HIS A 275 0.99 8.53 -11.78
C HIS A 275 0.24 9.60 -12.59
N LYS A 276 -0.92 10.06 -12.11
CA LYS A 276 -1.74 11.16 -12.69
C LYS A 276 -2.13 11.02 -14.17
N VAL A 277 -1.93 9.87 -14.80
CA VAL A 277 -2.20 9.68 -16.24
C VAL A 277 -3.69 9.87 -16.58
N HIS A 278 -4.60 9.57 -15.66
CA HIS A 278 -6.03 9.83 -15.87
C HIS A 278 -6.35 11.32 -16.07
N LEU A 279 -5.59 12.20 -15.41
CA LEU A 279 -5.72 13.65 -15.55
C LEU A 279 -4.89 14.18 -16.71
N LEU A 280 -3.63 13.76 -16.79
CA LEU A 280 -2.63 14.39 -17.66
C LEU A 280 -2.59 13.78 -19.06
N ASP A 281 -3.01 12.53 -19.24
CA ASP A 281 -3.04 11.85 -20.53
C ASP A 281 -4.15 10.78 -20.64
N PRO A 282 -5.43 11.16 -20.47
CA PRO A 282 -6.56 10.22 -20.50
C PRO A 282 -6.64 9.42 -21.81
N ASN A 283 -6.16 9.99 -22.93
CA ASN A 283 -6.16 9.34 -24.23
C ASN A 283 -5.23 8.12 -24.32
N SER A 284 -4.22 8.03 -23.44
CA SER A 284 -3.31 6.89 -23.40
C SER A 284 -3.83 5.75 -22.53
N ILE A 285 -4.86 5.96 -21.71
CA ILE A 285 -5.40 4.95 -20.78
C ILE A 285 -5.79 3.64 -21.49
N PRO A 286 -6.49 3.63 -22.65
CA PRO A 286 -6.80 2.37 -23.33
C PRO A 286 -5.55 1.54 -23.66
N LYS A 287 -4.47 2.18 -24.10
CA LYS A 287 -3.20 1.52 -24.41
C LYS A 287 -2.44 1.12 -23.15
N ILE A 288 -2.46 1.94 -22.10
CA ILE A 288 -1.86 1.60 -20.80
C ILE A 288 -2.52 0.34 -20.25
N ARG A 289 -3.86 0.24 -20.33
CA ARG A 289 -4.65 -0.89 -19.85
C ARG A 289 -4.28 -2.22 -20.52
N GLU A 290 -3.84 -2.21 -21.77
CA GLU A 290 -3.39 -3.42 -22.48
C GLU A 290 -2.20 -4.09 -21.76
N TRP A 291 -1.36 -3.29 -21.08
CA TRP A 291 -0.18 -3.75 -20.36
C TRP A 291 -0.36 -3.78 -18.84
N CYS A 292 -1.03 -2.77 -18.30
CA CYS A 292 -1.22 -2.48 -16.88
C CYS A 292 -2.73 -2.34 -16.62
N PRO A 293 -3.50 -3.45 -16.65
CA PRO A 293 -4.94 -3.42 -16.46
C PRO A 293 -5.36 -2.83 -15.11
N GLU A 294 -4.47 -2.84 -14.12
CA GLU A 294 -4.67 -2.31 -12.78
C GLU A 294 -4.70 -0.79 -12.74
N ILE A 295 -4.44 -0.10 -13.86
CA ILE A 295 -4.59 1.36 -13.98
C ILE A 295 -5.99 1.85 -13.59
N ASP A 296 -7.01 1.00 -13.72
CA ASP A 296 -8.38 1.32 -13.32
C ASP A 296 -8.62 1.21 -11.80
N LEU A 297 -7.62 0.75 -11.01
CA LEU A 297 -7.68 0.76 -9.55
C LEU A 297 -7.32 2.13 -8.97
N CYS A 298 -6.51 2.94 -9.67
CA CYS A 298 -6.26 4.31 -9.27
C CYS A 298 -7.27 5.25 -9.93
N ALA A 299 -7.58 6.38 -9.28
CA ALA A 299 -8.54 7.36 -9.75
C ALA A 299 -7.89 8.75 -9.80
N PRO A 300 -8.41 9.72 -10.57
CA PRO A 300 -7.92 11.10 -10.49
C PRO A 300 -7.96 11.61 -9.05
N GLY A 301 -6.85 12.19 -8.58
CA GLY A 301 -6.81 12.87 -7.29
C GLY A 301 -7.81 14.04 -7.27
N GLN A 302 -8.39 14.33 -6.10
CA GLN A 302 -9.33 15.44 -5.95
C GLN A 302 -8.67 16.80 -5.70
N LEU A 303 -7.35 16.80 -5.51
CA LEU A 303 -6.54 17.98 -5.21
C LEU A 303 -5.72 18.33 -6.46
N GLU A 304 -6.18 19.35 -7.17
CA GLU A 304 -5.49 19.92 -8.34
C GLU A 304 -4.53 21.06 -7.93
#